data_AF-A0A6A4IAP1-F1
#
_entry.id   AF-A0A6A4IAP1-F1
#
_cell.length_a   1.000
_cell.length_b   1.000
_cell.length_c   1.000
_cell.angle_alpha   90.00
_cell.angle_beta   90.00
_cell.angle_gamma   90.00
#
_symmetry.space_group_name_H-M   'P 1'
#
loop_
_entity.id
_entity.type
_entity.pdbx_description
1 polymer ?
#
loop_
_entity_poly.entity_id
_entity_poly.type
_entity_poly.pdbx_seq_one_letter_code
_entity_poly.pdbx_strand_id
1 'polypeptide(L)'
;LISTLQKINTNDHISGAMESAIMKSVACTANLCHWLHCPDCPEAVRQLKVLFDKCFVPANAPSQTNEFVAMKGVHHAYAKHDGVNFSGSSTHAGNASIIYRPIPDDAPIAGQIQWIKNKGDTVHLHVRPYQQLSKALYDPFLRYPHFSATTYSSVLGEKEDVINLDDIIPHAACYDYSYGRSVLVNLSRQ
;
A
#
# COMPACT_ATOMS: atom_id res chain seq x y z
N LEU A 1 5.71 5.32 13.59
CA LEU A 1 4.76 4.21 13.80
C LEU A 1 4.95 3.50 15.13
N ILE A 2 6.13 2.93 15.43
CA ILE A 2 6.38 2.28 16.75
C ILE A 2 6.35 3.30 17.89
N SER A 3 7.07 4.43 17.76
CA SER A 3 7.07 5.48 18.78
C SER A 3 5.70 6.16 18.97
N THR A 4 4.86 6.16 17.93
CA THR A 4 3.49 6.67 17.98
C THR A 4 2.54 5.69 18.66
N LEU A 5 2.72 4.38 18.46
CA LEU A 5 1.95 3.34 19.17
C LEU A 5 2.35 3.26 20.66
N GLN A 6 3.64 3.40 20.97
CA GLN A 6 4.15 3.46 22.35
C GLN A 6 3.69 4.71 23.12
N LYS A 7 3.28 5.77 22.42
CA LYS A 7 2.77 7.01 23.02
C LYS A 7 1.26 7.03 23.21
N ILE A 8 0.53 6.00 22.77
CA ILE A 8 -0.89 5.86 23.08
C ILE A 8 -0.96 5.53 24.58
N ASN A 9 -1.48 6.48 25.36
CA ASN A 9 -1.68 6.32 26.79
C ASN A 9 -2.79 5.29 27.03
N THR A 10 -2.44 4.01 27.05
CA THR A 10 -3.34 2.94 27.50
C THR A 10 -3.41 2.99 29.02
N ASN A 11 -4.35 3.79 29.54
CA ASN A 11 -4.88 3.58 30.87
C ASN A 11 -5.48 2.17 30.92
N ASP A 12 -4.74 1.22 31.51
CA ASP A 12 -5.16 -0.09 32.04
C ASP A 12 -6.07 -1.02 31.21
N HIS A 13 -6.27 -0.75 29.92
CA HIS A 13 -6.96 -1.66 29.02
C HIS A 13 -6.00 -2.22 27.97
N ILE A 14 -5.87 -3.54 28.03
CA ILE A 14 -5.20 -4.42 27.07
C ILE A 14 -5.41 -3.88 25.65
N SER A 15 -4.32 -3.48 25.00
CA SER A 15 -4.28 -3.04 23.61
C SER A 15 -5.25 -3.84 22.74
N GLY A 16 -6.08 -3.16 21.96
CA GLY A 16 -7.10 -3.81 21.13
C GLY A 16 -6.49 -4.87 20.21
N ALA A 17 -7.30 -5.81 19.72
CA ALA A 17 -6.83 -6.93 18.88
C ALA A 17 -5.93 -6.48 17.71
N MET A 18 -6.21 -5.31 17.14
CA MET A 18 -5.39 -4.68 16.10
C MET A 18 -4.01 -4.24 16.59
N GLU A 19 -3.92 -3.55 17.72
CA GLU A 19 -2.65 -3.09 18.28
C GLU A 19 -1.78 -4.28 18.66
N SER A 20 -2.40 -5.33 19.23
CA SER A 20 -1.73 -6.60 19.51
C SER A 20 -1.22 -7.26 18.22
N ALA A 21 -2.02 -7.30 17.15
CA ALA A 21 -1.61 -7.87 15.87
C ALA A 21 -0.45 -7.06 15.23
N ILE A 22 -0.51 -5.73 15.29
CA ILE A 22 0.57 -4.86 14.79
C ILE A 22 1.85 -5.08 15.61
N MET A 23 1.77 -5.07 16.95
CA MET A 23 2.93 -5.29 17.81
C MET A 23 3.53 -6.68 17.58
N LYS A 24 2.70 -7.73 17.44
CA LYS A 24 3.17 -9.08 17.10
C LYS A 24 3.83 -9.14 15.74
N SER A 25 3.26 -8.50 14.72
CA SER A 25 3.84 -8.44 13.37
C SER A 25 5.19 -7.72 13.37
N VAL A 26 5.29 -6.59 14.07
CA VAL A 26 6.52 -5.82 14.23
C VAL A 26 7.58 -6.63 14.99
N ALA A 27 7.21 -7.26 16.10
CA ALA A 27 8.13 -8.10 16.88
C ALA A 27 8.60 -9.32 16.09
N CYS A 28 7.71 -9.97 15.36
CA CYS A 28 8.04 -11.09 14.48
C CYS A 28 9.02 -10.65 13.38
N THR A 29 8.76 -9.50 12.75
CA THR A 29 9.66 -8.92 11.73
C THR A 29 11.02 -8.58 12.34
N ALA A 30 11.06 -7.94 13.50
CA ALA A 30 12.31 -7.60 14.19
C ALA A 30 13.11 -8.85 14.56
N ASN A 31 12.45 -9.89 15.06
CA ASN A 31 13.08 -11.17 15.39
C ASN A 31 13.61 -11.88 14.14
N LEU A 32 12.86 -11.88 13.04
CA LEU A 32 13.31 -12.44 11.77
C LEU A 32 14.51 -11.67 11.24
N CYS A 33 14.46 -10.34 11.25
CA CYS A 33 15.59 -9.50 10.89
C CYS A 33 16.80 -9.80 11.77
N HIS A 34 16.64 -9.89 13.09
CA HIS A 34 17.71 -10.24 14.01
C HIS A 34 18.33 -11.60 13.66
N TRP A 35 17.51 -12.63 13.44
CA TRP A 35 17.97 -13.95 13.00
C TRP A 35 18.73 -13.90 11.68
N LEU A 36 18.27 -13.13 10.71
CA LEU A 36 18.94 -12.99 9.41
C LEU A 36 20.30 -12.26 9.49
N HIS A 37 20.48 -11.38 10.48
CA HIS A 37 21.75 -10.67 10.72
C HIS A 37 22.69 -11.41 11.69
N CYS A 38 22.19 -12.46 12.36
CA CYS A 38 23.00 -13.25 13.28
C CYS A 38 23.99 -14.13 12.49
N PRO A 39 25.28 -14.20 12.89
CA PRO A 39 26.26 -15.07 12.24
C PRO A 39 25.88 -16.56 12.29
N ASP A 40 25.08 -16.97 13.29
CA ASP A 40 24.59 -18.35 13.47
C ASP A 40 23.21 -18.60 12.83
N CYS A 41 22.81 -17.78 11.85
CA CYS A 41 21.54 -17.95 11.14
C CYS A 41 21.45 -19.33 10.46
N PRO A 42 20.39 -20.14 10.70
CA PRO A 42 20.24 -21.42 10.03
C PRO A 42 20.25 -21.27 8.52
N GLU A 43 21.01 -22.14 7.83
CA GLU A 43 21.22 -22.03 6.38
C GLU A 43 19.90 -22.04 5.59
N ALA A 44 18.90 -22.83 6.03
CA ALA A 44 17.58 -22.84 5.42
C ALA A 44 16.90 -21.44 5.40
N VAL A 45 17.05 -20.66 6.48
CA VAL A 45 16.48 -19.31 6.60
C VAL A 45 17.23 -18.34 5.69
N ARG A 46 18.57 -18.47 5.59
CA ARG A 46 19.38 -17.70 4.63
C ARG A 46 18.98 -18.00 3.19
N GLN A 47 18.77 -19.26 2.83
CA GLN A 47 18.34 -19.65 1.49
C GLN A 47 16.94 -19.12 1.16
N LEU A 48 16.02 -19.14 2.11
CA LEU A 48 14.71 -18.50 1.94
C LEU A 48 14.84 -17.00 1.70
N LYS A 49 15.72 -16.29 2.41
CA LYS A 49 16.02 -14.87 2.15
C LYS A 49 16.56 -14.68 0.74
N VAL A 50 17.52 -15.49 0.31
CA VAL A 50 18.10 -15.41 -1.05
C VAL A 50 17.03 -15.65 -2.12
N LEU A 51 16.16 -16.62 -1.94
CA LEU A 51 15.03 -16.87 -2.85
C LEU A 51 14.06 -15.69 -2.85
N PHE A 52 13.72 -15.18 -1.67
CA PHE A 52 12.84 -14.03 -1.51
C PHE A 52 13.41 -12.81 -2.24
N ASP A 53 14.68 -12.45 -1.98
CA ASP A 53 15.34 -11.32 -2.63
C ASP A 53 15.38 -11.47 -4.16
N LYS A 54 15.60 -12.70 -4.66
CA LYS A 54 15.59 -12.99 -6.10
C LYS A 54 14.19 -12.86 -6.72
N CYS A 55 13.17 -13.31 -6.01
CA CYS A 55 11.79 -13.27 -6.48
C CYS A 55 11.18 -11.86 -6.37
N PHE A 56 11.53 -11.15 -5.30
CA PHE A 56 10.99 -9.85 -4.90
C PHE A 56 12.10 -8.80 -4.84
N VAL A 57 12.90 -8.70 -5.91
CA VAL A 57 13.84 -7.59 -6.08
C VAL A 57 13.02 -6.29 -6.02
N PRO A 58 13.24 -5.40 -5.03
CA PRO A 58 12.54 -4.14 -4.96
C PRO A 58 12.78 -3.38 -6.26
N ALA A 59 11.71 -3.04 -6.99
CA ALA A 59 11.87 -2.34 -8.27
C ALA A 59 12.42 -0.92 -8.05
N ASN A 60 12.20 -0.35 -6.85
CA ASN A 60 12.68 0.96 -6.44
C ASN A 60 13.21 0.90 -4.99
N ALA A 61 14.52 1.07 -4.80
CA ALA A 61 15.02 1.64 -3.54
C ALA A 61 14.60 3.11 -3.50
N PRO A 62 14.17 3.68 -2.36
CA PRO A 62 13.68 5.05 -2.34
C PRO A 62 14.80 6.00 -2.79
N SER A 63 14.68 6.54 -4.00
CA SER A 63 15.31 7.80 -4.33
C SER A 63 14.57 8.85 -3.52
N GLN A 64 15.11 9.22 -2.37
CA GLN A 64 14.67 10.39 -1.62
C GLN A 64 14.97 11.64 -2.45
N THR A 65 14.14 11.94 -3.44
CA THR A 65 13.99 13.30 -3.95
C THR A 65 13.06 14.03 -2.98
N ASN A 66 13.64 14.45 -1.85
CA ASN A 66 13.01 15.33 -0.87
C ASN A 66 12.95 16.76 -1.42
N GLU A 67 12.32 16.98 -2.58
CA GLU A 67 11.88 18.32 -2.96
C GLU A 67 10.46 18.50 -2.48
N PHE A 68 10.32 19.16 -1.32
CA PHE A 68 9.04 19.70 -0.88
C PHE A 68 8.60 20.77 -1.89
N VAL A 69 7.87 20.35 -2.92
CA VAL A 69 7.13 21.28 -3.77
C VAL A 69 5.91 21.71 -2.98
N ALA A 70 5.99 22.90 -2.38
CA ALA A 70 4.83 23.56 -1.80
C ALA A 70 3.85 23.92 -2.92
N MET A 71 2.92 23.02 -3.24
CA MET A 71 1.80 23.32 -4.12
C MET A 71 0.79 24.20 -3.38
N LYS A 72 1.03 25.51 -3.36
CA LYS A 72 0.00 26.50 -3.04
C LYS A 72 -1.02 26.51 -4.19
N GLY A 73 -2.10 25.77 -4.06
CA GLY A 73 -3.17 25.70 -5.07
C GLY A 73 -4.40 24.95 -4.59
N VAL A 74 -5.39 24.79 -5.48
CA VAL A 74 -6.69 24.10 -5.28
C VAL A 74 -6.54 22.60 -4.94
N HIS A 75 -5.30 22.12 -4.84
CA HIS A 75 -4.97 20.73 -4.57
C HIS A 75 -4.69 20.52 -3.08
N HIS A 76 -5.27 19.46 -2.53
CA HIS A 76 -5.03 19.07 -1.16
C HIS A 76 -3.96 17.97 -1.11
N ALA A 77 -3.08 18.06 -0.12
CA ALA A 77 -2.08 17.02 0.13
C ALA A 77 -2.74 15.73 0.64
N TYR A 78 -3.81 15.86 1.44
CA TYR A 78 -4.47 14.74 2.11
C TYR A 78 -5.99 14.88 2.10
N ALA A 79 -6.69 13.75 2.07
CA ALA A 79 -8.11 13.62 2.37
C ALA A 79 -8.33 12.49 3.38
N LYS A 80 -9.29 12.65 4.28
CA LYS A 80 -9.64 11.62 5.27
C LYS A 80 -11.03 11.10 5.00
N HIS A 81 -11.18 9.78 4.94
CA HIS A 81 -12.46 9.11 4.76
C HIS A 81 -12.42 7.75 5.49
N ASP A 82 -13.47 7.43 6.22
CA ASP A 82 -13.60 6.21 7.05
C ASP A 82 -12.39 5.91 7.96
N GLY A 83 -11.81 6.97 8.54
CA GLY A 83 -10.66 6.87 9.43
C GLY A 83 -9.32 6.63 8.73
N VAL A 84 -9.30 6.52 7.39
CA VAL A 84 -8.10 6.37 6.57
C VAL A 84 -7.70 7.72 5.97
N ASN A 85 -6.39 7.98 5.93
CA ASN A 85 -5.84 9.16 5.27
C ASN A 85 -5.32 8.77 3.88
N PHE A 86 -5.84 9.42 2.86
CA PHE A 86 -5.44 9.29 1.47
C PHE A 86 -4.56 10.47 1.06
N SER A 87 -3.66 10.25 0.10
CA SER A 87 -2.82 11.30 -0.47
C SER A 87 -2.48 11.04 -1.92
N GLY A 88 -2.08 12.08 -2.65
CA GLY A 88 -1.46 11.89 -3.96
C GLY A 88 -0.13 11.12 -3.87
N SER A 89 0.23 10.42 -4.94
CA SER A 89 1.45 9.62 -5.05
C SER A 89 2.73 10.44 -4.81
N SER A 90 2.73 11.70 -5.23
CA SER A 90 3.82 12.66 -4.99
C SER A 90 3.93 13.14 -3.54
N THR A 91 2.84 13.07 -2.77
CA THR A 91 2.81 13.49 -1.37
C THR A 91 3.20 12.35 -0.43
N HIS A 92 2.55 11.20 -0.56
CA HIS A 92 2.88 10.00 0.22
C HIS A 92 2.42 8.74 -0.51
N ALA A 93 3.34 8.11 -1.25
CA ALA A 93 3.05 6.94 -2.09
C ALA A 93 2.33 5.79 -1.35
N GLY A 94 2.66 5.58 -0.06
CA GLY A 94 2.03 4.54 0.76
C GLY A 94 0.54 4.74 1.06
N ASN A 95 0.01 5.96 0.85
CA ASN A 95 -1.40 6.30 1.06
C ASN A 95 -2.11 6.63 -0.27
N ALA A 96 -1.44 6.38 -1.40
CA ALA A 96 -1.95 6.70 -2.71
C ALA A 96 -2.60 5.50 -3.42
N SER A 97 -2.41 4.28 -2.93
CA SER A 97 -2.92 3.07 -3.57
C SER A 97 -4.29 2.70 -3.01
N ILE A 98 -5.25 2.49 -3.90
CA ILE A 98 -6.65 2.21 -3.55
C ILE A 98 -7.23 1.16 -4.48
N ILE A 99 -8.31 0.54 -4.04
CA ILE A 99 -9.22 -0.21 -4.90
C ILE A 99 -10.55 0.56 -4.93
N TYR A 100 -11.08 0.86 -6.11
CA TYR A 100 -12.20 1.78 -6.30
C TYR A 100 -13.12 1.34 -7.44
N ARG A 101 -14.31 1.94 -7.53
CA ARG A 101 -15.24 1.78 -8.66
C ARG A 101 -15.31 3.07 -9.48
N PRO A 102 -14.74 3.12 -10.70
CA PRO A 102 -14.86 4.32 -11.55
C PRO A 102 -16.30 4.55 -12.04
N ILE A 103 -17.07 3.47 -12.17
CA ILE A 103 -18.48 3.49 -12.57
C ILE A 103 -19.25 2.71 -11.49
N PRO A 104 -20.39 3.23 -11.01
CA PRO A 104 -21.26 2.47 -10.12
C PRO A 104 -21.60 1.09 -10.73
N ASP A 105 -21.69 0.07 -9.88
CA ASP A 105 -21.99 -1.34 -10.23
C ASP A 105 -20.92 -2.11 -11.03
N ASP A 106 -19.86 -1.46 -11.54
CA ASP A 106 -18.75 -2.15 -12.17
C ASP A 106 -17.84 -2.87 -11.14
N ALA A 107 -17.07 -3.83 -11.65
CA ALA A 107 -16.07 -4.52 -10.86
C ALA A 107 -15.02 -3.51 -10.35
N PRO A 108 -14.66 -3.55 -9.06
CA PRO A 108 -13.67 -2.64 -8.52
C PRO A 108 -12.29 -2.90 -9.13
N ILE A 109 -11.54 -1.84 -9.36
CA ILE A 109 -10.21 -1.88 -9.96
C ILE A 109 -9.19 -1.21 -9.04
N ALA A 110 -7.92 -1.57 -9.23
CA ALA A 110 -6.80 -0.95 -8.53
C ALA A 110 -6.44 0.38 -9.17
N GLY A 111 -6.13 1.39 -8.35
CA GLY A 111 -5.65 2.68 -8.82
C GLY A 111 -4.69 3.36 -7.87
N GLN A 112 -3.98 4.34 -8.43
CA GLN A 112 -3.09 5.24 -7.71
C GLN A 112 -3.62 6.67 -7.81
N ILE A 113 -3.88 7.27 -6.65
CA ILE A 113 -4.26 8.68 -6.51
C ILE A 113 -3.07 9.52 -6.97
N GLN A 114 -3.28 10.33 -8.00
CA GLN A 114 -2.29 11.28 -8.49
C GLN A 114 -2.35 12.58 -7.68
N TRP A 115 -3.55 13.11 -7.49
CA TRP A 115 -3.79 14.34 -6.74
C TRP A 115 -5.24 14.42 -6.24
N ILE A 116 -5.45 15.29 -5.26
CA ILE A 116 -6.74 15.50 -4.58
C ILE A 116 -7.17 16.94 -4.81
N LYS A 117 -8.45 17.17 -5.10
CA LYS A 117 -8.97 18.52 -5.35
C LYS A 117 -10.35 18.69 -4.76
N ASN A 118 -10.59 19.88 -4.20
CA ASN A 118 -11.95 20.28 -3.80
C ASN A 118 -12.66 20.96 -4.94
N LYS A 119 -13.94 20.61 -5.12
CA LYS A 119 -14.87 21.30 -6.01
C LYS A 119 -16.10 21.70 -5.19
N GLY A 120 -16.05 22.91 -4.63
CA GLY A 120 -16.98 23.31 -3.59
C GLY A 120 -16.69 22.56 -2.29
N ASP A 121 -17.73 21.98 -1.70
CA ASP A 121 -17.64 21.20 -0.45
C ASP A 121 -17.30 19.72 -0.69
N THR A 122 -17.18 19.30 -1.96
CA THR A 122 -16.91 17.91 -2.33
C THR A 122 -15.44 17.70 -2.67
N VAL A 123 -14.86 16.63 -2.13
CA VAL A 123 -13.49 16.19 -2.43
C VAL A 123 -13.54 15.21 -3.60
N HIS A 124 -12.78 15.50 -4.65
CA HIS A 124 -12.55 14.57 -5.76
C HIS A 124 -11.10 14.07 -5.76
N LEU A 125 -10.96 12.78 -6.07
CA LEU A 125 -9.69 12.12 -6.28
C LEU A 125 -9.48 11.92 -7.78
N HIS A 126 -8.28 12.28 -8.22
CA HIS A 126 -7.82 12.02 -9.57
C HIS A 126 -6.93 10.78 -9.55
N VAL A 127 -7.39 9.71 -10.17
CA VAL A 127 -6.84 8.36 -10.01
C VAL A 127 -6.44 7.83 -11.37
N ARG A 128 -5.27 7.20 -11.45
CA ARG A 128 -4.89 6.39 -12.62
C ARG A 128 -4.95 4.91 -12.26
N PRO A 129 -5.66 4.09 -13.05
CA PRO A 129 -5.78 2.67 -12.76
C PRO A 129 -4.45 1.96 -12.96
N TYR A 130 -4.15 0.95 -12.15
CA TYR A 130 -3.04 0.04 -12.45
C TYR A 130 -3.40 -0.84 -13.65
N GLN A 131 -2.46 -1.04 -14.58
CA GLN A 131 -2.71 -1.95 -15.70
C GLN A 131 -2.76 -3.40 -15.21
N GLN A 132 -3.62 -4.20 -15.84
CA GLN A 132 -3.71 -5.63 -15.57
C GLN A 132 -2.36 -6.32 -15.83
N LEU A 133 -2.06 -7.34 -15.04
CA LEU A 133 -0.87 -8.15 -15.29
C LEU A 133 -0.96 -8.79 -16.68
N SER A 134 0.14 -8.75 -17.43
CA SER A 134 0.23 -9.44 -18.72
C SER A 134 -0.12 -10.92 -18.56
N LYS A 135 -0.90 -11.47 -19.49
CA LYS A 135 -1.28 -12.90 -19.49
C LYS A 135 -0.07 -13.85 -19.57
N ALA A 136 1.08 -13.35 -20.00
CA ALA A 136 2.34 -14.11 -20.02
C ALA A 136 2.97 -14.28 -18.63
N LEU A 137 2.56 -13.48 -17.65
CA LEU A 137 3.10 -13.48 -16.30
C LEU A 137 2.11 -14.11 -15.32
N TYR A 138 2.63 -14.94 -14.43
CA TYR A 138 1.82 -15.58 -13.39
C TYR A 138 1.71 -14.68 -12.15
N ASP A 139 0.49 -14.54 -11.64
CA ASP A 139 0.23 -13.95 -10.32
C ASP A 139 0.44 -15.03 -9.23
N PRO A 140 1.47 -14.91 -8.37
CA PRO A 140 1.75 -15.87 -7.33
C PRO A 140 0.70 -15.88 -6.20
N PHE A 141 -0.07 -14.81 -6.03
CA PHE A 141 -1.04 -14.66 -4.95
C PHE A 141 -2.37 -15.37 -5.24
N LEU A 142 -2.61 -15.80 -6.48
CA LEU A 142 -3.75 -16.67 -6.84
C LEU A 142 -3.78 -17.97 -6.02
N ARG A 143 -2.63 -18.45 -5.53
CA ARG A 143 -2.56 -19.64 -4.67
C ARG A 143 -3.03 -19.41 -3.24
N TYR A 144 -3.16 -18.14 -2.84
CA TYR A 144 -3.47 -17.73 -1.47
C TYR A 144 -4.72 -16.84 -1.47
N PRO A 145 -5.92 -17.36 -1.81
CA PRO A 145 -7.14 -16.55 -1.90
C PRO A 145 -7.57 -15.91 -0.57
N HIS A 146 -7.05 -16.43 0.55
CA HIS A 146 -7.23 -15.86 1.89
C HIS A 146 -6.33 -14.65 2.16
N PHE A 147 -5.26 -14.49 1.38
CA PHE A 147 -4.40 -13.33 1.39
C PHE A 147 -4.87 -12.40 0.29
N SER A 148 -5.65 -11.38 0.66
CA SER A 148 -6.33 -10.44 -0.25
C SER A 148 -5.36 -9.55 -1.02
N ALA A 149 -4.54 -10.17 -1.86
CA ALA A 149 -3.47 -9.58 -2.64
C ALA A 149 -3.63 -9.98 -4.10
N THR A 150 -3.32 -9.05 -5.00
CA THR A 150 -3.39 -9.27 -6.44
C THR A 150 -2.24 -8.56 -7.12
N THR A 151 -1.64 -9.22 -8.10
CA THR A 151 -0.55 -8.64 -8.89
C THR A 151 -1.09 -7.90 -10.09
N TYR A 152 -0.57 -6.69 -10.28
CA TYR A 152 -0.79 -5.81 -11.42
C TYR A 152 0.55 -5.51 -12.12
N SER A 153 0.48 -4.88 -13.28
CA SER A 153 1.63 -4.19 -13.87
C SER A 153 1.95 -2.93 -13.05
N SER A 154 3.23 -2.60 -12.89
CA SER A 154 3.65 -1.33 -12.28
C SER A 154 3.36 -0.11 -13.16
N VAL A 155 2.95 -0.34 -14.41
CA VAL A 155 2.54 0.72 -15.33
C VAL A 155 1.10 1.12 -15.04
N LEU A 156 0.86 2.43 -14.93
CA LEU A 156 -0.48 2.99 -14.78
C LEU A 156 -1.15 3.18 -16.15
N GLY A 157 -2.48 3.13 -16.17
CA GLY A 157 -3.28 3.49 -17.33
C GLY A 157 -3.14 4.98 -17.66
N GLU A 158 -3.28 5.30 -18.95
CA GLU A 158 -3.18 6.69 -19.43
C GLU A 158 -4.39 7.54 -19.04
N LYS A 159 -5.57 6.91 -19.04
CA LYS A 159 -6.83 7.58 -18.71
C LYS A 159 -6.92 7.79 -17.21
N GLU A 160 -7.20 9.03 -16.83
CA GLU A 160 -7.46 9.43 -15.45
C GLU A 160 -8.96 9.36 -15.16
N ASP A 161 -9.29 8.72 -14.04
CA ASP A 161 -10.64 8.69 -13.50
C ASP A 161 -10.77 9.76 -12.41
N VAL A 162 -11.94 10.39 -12.37
CA VAL A 162 -12.31 11.36 -11.32
C VAL A 162 -13.38 10.72 -10.47
N ILE A 163 -13.05 10.46 -9.22
CA ILE A 163 -13.94 9.73 -8.29
C ILE A 163 -14.17 10.52 -7.02
N ASN A 164 -15.24 10.19 -6.31
CA ASN A 164 -15.50 10.66 -4.96
C ASN A 164 -14.85 9.72 -3.94
N LEU A 165 -14.83 10.14 -2.68
CA LEU A 165 -14.33 9.30 -1.59
C LEU A 165 -15.18 8.03 -1.39
N ASP A 166 -16.50 8.13 -1.59
CA ASP A 166 -17.44 7.01 -1.45
C ASP A 166 -17.27 5.91 -2.53
N ASP A 167 -16.55 6.21 -3.61
CA ASP A 167 -16.25 5.26 -4.69
C ASP A 167 -15.06 4.34 -4.33
N ILE A 168 -14.33 4.63 -3.25
CA ILE A 168 -13.24 3.80 -2.72
C ILE A 168 -13.84 2.62 -1.97
N ILE A 169 -13.41 1.41 -2.29
CA ILE A 169 -13.92 0.19 -1.65
C ILE A 169 -12.99 -0.19 -0.49
N PRO A 170 -11.71 -0.54 -0.76
CA PRO A 170 -10.70 -0.44 0.29
C PRO A 170 -9.47 0.41 -0.06
N HIS A 171 -8.80 0.88 0.99
CA HIS A 171 -7.40 1.30 0.93
C HIS A 171 -6.48 0.09 0.68
N ALA A 172 -5.42 0.27 -0.09
CA ALA A 172 -4.49 -0.80 -0.43
C ALA A 172 -3.04 -0.40 -0.15
N ALA A 173 -2.23 -1.35 0.32
CA ALA A 173 -0.78 -1.23 0.26
C ALA A 173 -0.30 -1.69 -1.12
N CYS A 174 0.68 -0.98 -1.69
CA CYS A 174 1.32 -1.38 -2.94
C CYS A 174 2.80 -1.68 -2.71
N TYR A 175 3.30 -2.74 -3.33
CA TYR A 175 4.72 -3.07 -3.36
C TYR A 175 5.17 -3.44 -4.77
N ASP A 176 6.11 -2.66 -5.31
CA ASP A 176 6.70 -2.90 -6.62
C ASP A 176 7.83 -3.91 -6.53
N TYR A 177 7.78 -4.91 -7.39
CA TYR A 177 8.73 -6.01 -7.43
C TYR A 177 9.11 -6.38 -8.87
N SER A 178 10.00 -7.37 -8.99
CA SER A 178 10.64 -7.78 -10.25
C SER A 178 9.71 -7.85 -11.48
N TYR A 179 10.25 -7.44 -12.64
CA TYR A 179 9.59 -7.47 -13.96
C TYR A 179 8.43 -6.49 -14.14
N GLY A 180 8.51 -5.31 -13.50
CA GLY A 180 7.48 -4.28 -13.65
C GLY A 180 6.13 -4.74 -13.11
N ARG A 181 6.15 -5.43 -11.97
CA ARG A 181 4.95 -5.95 -11.31
C ARG A 181 4.76 -5.24 -9.98
N SER A 182 3.51 -4.99 -9.63
CA SER A 182 3.14 -4.40 -8.36
C SER A 182 2.09 -5.28 -7.71
N VAL A 183 2.32 -5.70 -6.47
CA VAL A 183 1.28 -6.37 -5.69
C VAL A 183 0.53 -5.32 -4.90
N LEU A 184 -0.81 -5.37 -5.00
CA LEU A 184 -1.67 -4.59 -4.13
C LEU A 184 -2.33 -5.50 -3.11
N VAL A 185 -2.24 -5.12 -1.84
CA VAL A 185 -2.83 -5.84 -0.71
C VAL A 185 -3.95 -4.99 -0.14
N ASN A 186 -5.16 -5.55 -0.09
CA ASN A 186 -6.30 -4.93 0.54
C ASN A 186 -6.06 -4.77 2.06
N LEU A 187 -6.19 -3.55 2.57
CA LEU A 187 -6.02 -3.21 3.99
C LEU A 187 -7.34 -2.96 4.74
N SER A 188 -8.50 -3.11 4.10
CA SER A 188 -9.78 -2.99 4.79
C SER A 188 -9.92 -4.07 5.86
N ARG A 189 -10.37 -3.66 7.04
CA ARG A 189 -10.68 -4.58 8.13
C ARG A 189 -11.94 -5.35 7.75
N GLN A 190 -11.88 -6.69 7.76
CA GLN A 190 -13.08 -7.52 7.89
C GLN A 190 -13.57 -7.48 9.33
#